data_AF-A0A5K3FR71-F1
#
_entry.id   AF-A0A5K3FR71-F1
#
_cell.length_a   1.000
_cell.length_b   1.000
_cell.length_c   1.000
_cell.angle_alpha   90.00
_cell.angle_beta   90.00
_cell.angle_gamma   90.00
#
_symmetry.space_group_name_H-M   'P 1'
#
loop_
_entity.id
_entity.type
_entity.pdbx_description
1 polymer ?
#
loop_
_entity_poly.entity_id
_entity_poly.type
_entity_poly.pdbx_seq_one_letter_code
_entity_poly.pdbx_strand_id
1 'polypeptide(L)' 'MIDVHVPHCIPLVYEFNKSMTPTRHYYLTDEATWTKAVQDVIDETKRQPQPV' A
#
# COMPACT_ATOMS: atom_id res chain seq x y z
N MET A 1 13.56 -4.53 9.74
CA MET A 1 12.49 -4.93 8.80
C MET A 1 11.63 -3.71 8.56
N ILE A 2 11.34 -3.38 7.30
CA ILE A 2 10.38 -2.31 6.98
C ILE A 2 9.04 -3.02 6.78
N ASP A 3 8.08 -2.76 7.66
CA ASP A 3 6.73 -3.28 7.53
C ASP A 3 5.98 -2.39 6.54
N VAL A 4 5.67 -2.90 5.35
CA VAL A 4 5.03 -2.15 4.27
C VAL A 4 3.77 -2.87 3.83
N HIS A 5 2.62 -2.33 4.20
CA HIS A 5 1.33 -2.74 3.65
C HIS A 5 1.04 -1.93 2.39
N VAL A 6 1.01 -2.60 1.24
CA VAL A 6 0.66 -1.98 -0.05
C VAL A 6 -0.81 -2.27 -0.34
N PRO A 7 -1.71 -1.28 -0.25
CA PRO A 7 -3.11 -1.47 -0.55
C PRO A 7 -3.37 -1.70 -2.05
N HIS A 8 -4.40 -2.50 -2.32
CA HIS A 8 -4.87 -2.78 -3.68
C HIS A 8 -5.49 -1.53 -4.32
N CYS A 9 -5.31 -1.37 -5.63
CA CYS A 9 -6.00 -0.37 -6.45
C CYS A 9 -5.78 1.10 -6.05
N ILE A 10 -4.76 1.41 -5.25
CA ILE A 10 -4.36 2.80 -4.95
C ILE A 10 -3.02 3.09 -5.65
N PRO A 11 -2.94 4.13 -6.50
CA PRO A 11 -1.69 4.46 -7.17
C PRO A 11 -0.61 4.87 -6.18
N LEU A 12 0.51 4.15 -6.20
CA LEU A 12 1.73 4.48 -5.47
C LEU A 12 2.68 5.23 -6.41
N VAL A 13 2.92 6.49 -6.11
CA VAL A 13 3.82 7.35 -6.89
C VAL A 13 5.18 7.37 -6.24
N TYR A 14 6.22 7.20 -7.05
CA TYR A 14 7.60 7.42 -6.67
C TYR A 14 8.17 8.61 -7.42
N GLU A 15 8.87 9.47 -6.69
CA GLU A 15 9.73 10.49 -7.28
C GLU A 15 11.17 10.01 -7.20
N PHE A 16 11.92 10.12 -8.30
CA PHE A 16 13.29 9.66 -8.40
C PHE A 16 14.25 10.81 -8.68
N ASN A 17 15.45 10.74 -8.11
CA ASN A 17 16.55 11.61 -8.52
C ASN A 17 17.17 11.13 -9.85
N LYS A 18 18.16 11.88 -10.35
CA LYS A 18 18.86 11.58 -11.61
C LYS A 18 19.57 10.22 -11.63
N SER A 19 19.88 9.66 -10.47
CA SER A 19 20.51 8.35 -10.31
C SER A 19 19.48 7.22 -10.14
N MET A 20 18.21 7.45 -10.47
CA MET A 20 17.08 6.54 -10.24
C MET A 20 16.94 6.07 -8.78
N THR A 21 17.37 6.89 -7.81
CA THR A 21 17.11 6.62 -6.40
C THR A 21 15.79 7.28 -5.99
N PRO A 22 14.86 6.54 -5.36
CA PRO A 22 13.60 7.14 -4.91
C PRO A 22 13.86 8.15 -3.80
N THR A 23 13.38 9.38 -3.99
CA THR A 23 13.47 10.48 -3.02
C THR A 23 12.19 10.64 -2.22
N ARG A 24 11.05 10.22 -2.79
CA ARG A 24 9.75 10.30 -2.16
C ARG A 24 8.85 9.18 -2.68
N HIS A 25 7.94 8.72 -1.83
CA HIS A 25 6.82 7.90 -2.24
C HIS A 25 5.55 8.36 -1.52
N TYR A 26 4.41 8.28 -2.19
CA TYR A 26 3.11 8.59 -1.62
C TYR A 26 2.00 7.93 -2.42
N TYR A 27 0.90 7.65 -1.74
CA TYR A 27 -0.32 7.13 -2.37
C TYR A 27 -1.18 8.30 -2.85
N LEU A 28 -1.70 8.21 -4.08
CA LEU A 28 -2.62 9.20 -4.64
C LEU A 28 -4.06 8.87 -4.25
N THR A 29 -4.46 9.31 -3.06
CA THR A 29 -5.81 9.09 -2.54
C THR A 29 -6.13 10.06 -1.40
N ASP A 30 -7.39 10.08 -0.96
CA ASP A 30 -7.80 10.76 0.27
C ASP A 30 -7.59 9.86 1.51
N GLU A 31 -7.58 10.48 2.69
CA GLU A 31 -7.28 9.80 3.96
C GLU A 31 -8.29 8.69 4.30
N ALA A 32 -9.57 8.87 3.97
CA ALA A 32 -10.61 7.89 4.28
C ALA A 32 -10.44 6.64 3.41
N THR A 33 -10.18 6.82 2.11
CA THR A 33 -9.90 5.71 1.19
C THR A 33 -8.61 4.97 1.55
N TRP A 34 -7.55 5.70 1.94
CA TRP A 34 -6.31 5.10 2.43
C TRP A 34 -6.53 4.20 3.64
N THR A 35 -7.19 4.74 4.67
CA THR A 35 -7.40 4.03 5.94
C THR A 35 -8.16 2.73 5.73
N LYS A 36 -9.22 2.77 4.91
CA LYS A 36 -10.01 1.60 4.57
C LYS A 36 -9.18 0.54 3.83
N ALA A 37 -8.45 0.94 2.81
CA ALA A 37 -7.71 -0.01 1.98
C ALA A 37 -6.53 -0.67 2.72
N VAL A 38 -5.87 0.07 3.63
CA VAL A 38 -4.84 -0.50 4.51
C VAL A 38 -5.46 -1.53 5.46
N GLN A 39 -6.60 -1.19 6.06
CA GLN A 39 -7.31 -2.11 6.95
C GLN A 39 -7.74 -3.39 6.22
N ASP A 40 -8.24 -3.27 4.99
CA ASP A 40 -8.63 -4.42 4.16
C ASP A 40 -7.45 -5.39 3.92
N VAL A 41 -6.24 -4.89 3.63
CA VAL A 41 -5.04 -5.73 3.45
C VAL A 41 -4.59 -6.41 4.74
N ILE A 42 -4.67 -5.70 5.86
CA ILE A 42 -4.35 -6.25 7.19
C ILE A 42 -5.33 -7.36 7.57
N ASP A 43 -6.60 -7.23 7.19
CA ASP A 43 -7.62 -8.23 7.52
C ASP A 43 -7.62 -9.39 6.52
N GLU A 44 -7.22 -9.17 5.27
CA GLU A 44 -6.93 -10.23 4.29
C GLU A 44 -5.85 -11.18 4.81
N THR A 45 -4.75 -10.66 5.35
CA THR A 45 -3.66 -11.46 5.93
C THR A 45 -4.07 -12.26 7.17
N LYS A 46 -5.22 -11.94 7.79
CA LYS A 46 -5.79 -12.68 8.93
C LYS A 46 -6.86 -13.70 8.54
N ARG A 47 -7.35 -13.69 7.29
CA ARG A 47 -8.30 -14.71 6.83
C ARG A 47 -7.58 -16.03 6.61
N GLN A 48 -8.05 -17.09 7.27
CA GLN A 48 -7.68 -18.44 6.90
C GLN A 48 -8.18 -18.71 5.47
N PRO A 49 -7.41 -19.41 4.62
CA PRO A 49 -7.84 -19.73 3.27
C PRO A 49 -9.21 -20.42 3.34
N GLN A 50 -10.20 -19.87 2.63
CA GLN A 50 -11.50 -20.53 2.55
C GLN A 50 -11.32 -21.88 1.85
N PRO A 51 -11.82 -22.98 2.43
CA PRO A 51 -11.78 -24.28 1.77
C PRO A 51 -12.61 -24.20 0.48
N VAL A 52 -11.98 -24.63 -0.62
CA VAL A 52 -12.59 -24.76 -1.95
C VAL A 52 -13.54 -25.95 -2.03
#